data_AF-A0A6H2GWV0-F1
#
_entry.id   AF-A0A6H2GWV0-F1
#
_cell.length_a   1.000
_cell.length_b   1.000
_cell.length_c   1.000
_cell.angle_alpha   90.00
_cell.angle_beta   90.00
_cell.angle_gamma   90.00
#
_symmetry.space_group_name_H-M   'P 1'
#
loop_
_entity.id
_entity.type
_entity.pdbx_description
1 polymer ?
#
loop_
_entity_poly.entity_id
_entity_poly.type
_entity_poly.pdbx_seq_one_letter_code
_entity_poly.pdbx_strand_id
1 'polypeptide(L)'
;MGFKLDRSLLLYRPFLWTLFIVNALGTVYGYYWYAYQLEQTVSDGHPWWQIVFVPDSPTASLFFTLALLYLLFPPASPGRGARLLRSGIEALGVVTSIKYGIWAVAMILAGASQGEPLEPQHYMLMASHLGMAVQALLYLPFFRFRKAAAAFALLWLLFNDYNDYAFGIFPYLPSPLYDHVPEVRTFTVGLTVFSFLVTLLGLALLRRGSDGRDR
;
A
#
# COMPACT_ATOMS: atom_id res chain seq x y z
N MET A 1 10.75 28.00 8.31
CA MET A 1 11.95 27.14 8.12
C MET A 1 11.50 25.93 7.31
N GLY A 2 11.64 25.97 5.98
CA GLY A 2 11.15 24.90 5.11
C GLY A 2 12.09 23.71 5.18
N PHE A 3 11.64 22.58 5.72
CA PHE A 3 12.37 21.32 5.68
C PHE A 3 12.47 20.87 4.22
N LYS A 4 13.55 21.26 3.53
CA LYS A 4 13.86 20.72 2.20
C LYS A 4 14.44 19.33 2.42
N LEU A 5 13.58 18.31 2.36
CA LEU A 5 14.03 16.92 2.35
C LEU A 5 14.95 16.73 1.14
N ASP A 6 16.21 16.40 1.39
CA ASP A 6 17.18 16.21 0.32
C ASP A 6 16.85 14.93 -0.46
N ARG A 7 16.53 15.09 -1.74
CA ARG A 7 16.25 13.98 -2.66
C ARG A 7 17.45 13.05 -2.81
N SER A 8 18.67 13.55 -2.58
CA SER A 8 19.88 12.76 -2.63
C SER A 8 19.90 11.65 -1.55
N LEU A 9 19.38 11.94 -0.35
CA LEU A 9 19.28 10.98 0.76
C LEU A 9 18.33 9.83 0.40
N LEU A 10 17.18 10.14 -0.21
CA LEU A 10 16.19 9.13 -0.60
C LEU A 10 16.68 8.19 -1.71
N LEU A 11 17.66 8.62 -2.49
CA LEU A 11 18.29 7.80 -3.52
C LEU A 11 19.65 7.23 -3.08
N TYR A 12 20.09 7.52 -1.86
CA TYR A 12 21.32 6.98 -1.32
C TYR A 12 21.21 5.46 -1.19
N ARG A 13 22.13 4.72 -1.81
CA ARG A 13 21.99 3.26 -1.98
C ARG A 13 21.86 2.50 -0.65
N PRO A 14 22.64 2.80 0.40
CA PRO A 14 22.42 2.17 1.71
C PRO A 14 21.03 2.44 2.28
N PHE A 15 20.51 3.66 2.14
CA PHE A 15 19.15 3.99 2.59
C PHE A 15 18.08 3.21 1.81
N LEU A 16 18.21 3.15 0.47
CA LEU A 16 17.34 2.32 -0.37
C LEU A 16 17.38 0.84 0.01
N TRP A 17 18.57 0.31 0.33
CA TRP A 17 18.73 -1.07 0.80
C TRP A 17 18.07 -1.31 2.15
N THR A 18 18.25 -0.41 3.12
CA THR A 18 17.55 -0.49 4.40
C THR A 18 16.05 -0.51 4.19
N LEU A 19 15.52 0.42 3.38
CA LEU A 19 14.09 0.48 3.08
C LEU A 19 13.59 -0.78 2.39
N PHE A 20 14.36 -1.30 1.42
CA PHE A 20 14.05 -2.55 0.73
C PHE A 20 13.99 -3.74 1.70
N ILE A 21 15.00 -3.90 2.56
CA ILE A 21 15.07 -5.02 3.52
C ILE A 21 13.91 -4.94 4.51
N VAL A 22 13.64 -3.76 5.08
CA VAL A 22 12.54 -3.57 6.03
C VAL A 22 11.19 -3.90 5.38
N ASN A 23 10.95 -3.42 4.16
CA ASN A 23 9.72 -3.74 3.44
C ASN A 23 9.62 -5.23 3.06
N ALA A 24 10.72 -5.84 2.64
CA ALA A 24 10.74 -7.27 2.31
C ALA A 24 10.47 -8.14 3.53
N LEU A 25 11.09 -7.84 4.68
CA LEU A 25 10.83 -8.54 5.94
C LEU A 25 9.40 -8.31 6.43
N GLY A 26 8.90 -7.07 6.33
CA GLY A 26 7.50 -6.75 6.65
C GLY A 26 6.52 -7.49 5.74
N THR A 27 6.83 -7.62 4.46
CA THR A 27 6.05 -8.40 3.49
C THR A 27 5.99 -9.87 3.91
N VAL A 28 7.14 -10.49 4.21
CA VAL A 28 7.21 -11.91 4.63
C VAL A 28 6.46 -12.13 5.95
N TYR A 29 6.67 -11.27 6.94
CA TYR A 29 5.95 -11.33 8.21
C TYR A 29 4.45 -11.15 8.01
N GLY A 30 4.05 -10.26 7.12
CA GLY A 30 2.67 -10.06 6.71
C GLY A 30 2.05 -11.32 6.10
N TYR A 31 2.70 -11.97 5.15
CA TYR A 31 2.19 -13.24 4.60
C TYR A 31 2.06 -14.33 5.67
N TYR A 32 3.01 -14.40 6.61
CA TYR A 32 2.91 -15.29 7.75
C TYR A 32 1.69 -14.97 8.63
N TRP A 33 1.41 -13.69 8.87
CA TRP A 33 0.22 -13.25 9.63
C TRP A 33 -1.09 -13.74 9.00
N TYR A 34 -1.18 -13.70 7.67
CA TYR A 34 -2.37 -14.11 6.92
C TYR A 34 -2.41 -15.62 6.61
N ALA A 35 -1.43 -16.42 7.06
CA ALA A 35 -1.32 -17.83 6.70
C ALA A 35 -2.59 -18.63 7.01
N TYR A 36 -3.17 -18.43 8.21
CA TYR A 36 -4.43 -19.09 8.58
C TYR A 36 -5.60 -18.63 7.72
N GLN A 37 -5.71 -17.33 7.43
CA GLN A 37 -6.80 -16.81 6.59
C GLN A 37 -6.71 -17.31 5.15
N LEU A 38 -5.49 -17.45 4.63
CA LEU A 38 -5.22 -18.04 3.31
C LEU A 38 -5.66 -19.51 3.26
N GLU A 39 -5.28 -20.29 4.26
CA GLU A 39 -5.69 -21.70 4.39
C GLU A 39 -7.21 -21.84 4.52
N GLN A 40 -7.83 -20.99 5.34
CA GLN A 40 -9.27 -20.96 5.52
C GLN A 40 -9.99 -20.61 4.21
N THR A 41 -9.55 -19.58 3.49
CA THR A 41 -10.14 -19.18 2.20
C THR A 41 -10.13 -20.36 1.20
N VAL A 42 -9.03 -21.11 1.14
CA VAL A 42 -8.94 -22.30 0.28
C VAL A 42 -9.87 -23.42 0.77
N SER A 43 -9.91 -23.66 2.08
CA SER A 43 -10.68 -24.74 2.69
C SER A 43 -12.19 -24.52 2.60
N ASP A 44 -12.63 -23.26 2.67
CA ASP A 44 -14.03 -22.84 2.58
C ASP A 44 -14.56 -22.88 1.13
N GLY A 45 -13.73 -23.29 0.15
CA GLY A 45 -14.13 -23.52 -1.23
C GLY A 45 -14.17 -22.26 -2.09
N HIS A 46 -13.51 -21.17 -1.66
CA HIS A 46 -13.42 -19.96 -2.46
C HIS A 46 -12.65 -20.22 -3.76
N PRO A 47 -12.97 -19.48 -4.85
CA PRO A 47 -12.18 -19.55 -6.08
C PRO A 47 -10.71 -19.25 -5.81
N TRP A 48 -9.81 -20.09 -6.34
CA TRP A 48 -8.36 -20.01 -6.10
C TRP A 48 -7.74 -18.63 -6.39
N TRP A 49 -8.33 -17.86 -7.30
CA TRP A 49 -7.83 -16.53 -7.65
C TRP A 49 -8.05 -15.51 -6.52
N GLN A 50 -8.99 -15.73 -5.59
CA GLN A 50 -9.25 -14.82 -4.47
C GLN A 50 -8.08 -14.74 -3.48
N ILE A 51 -7.22 -15.76 -3.46
CA ILE A 51 -6.03 -15.83 -2.60
C ILE A 51 -5.13 -14.61 -2.78
N VAL A 52 -5.09 -13.99 -3.97
CA VAL A 52 -4.25 -12.80 -4.22
C VAL A 52 -4.77 -11.54 -3.53
N PHE A 53 -6.01 -11.54 -3.06
CA PHE A 53 -6.66 -10.41 -2.38
C PHE A 53 -6.69 -10.56 -0.86
N VAL A 54 -6.50 -11.77 -0.32
CA VAL A 54 -6.48 -12.01 1.13
C VAL A 54 -5.36 -11.25 1.85
N PRO A 55 -4.08 -11.31 1.41
CA PRO A 55 -3.00 -10.68 2.12
C PRO A 55 -2.86 -9.23 1.64
N ASP A 56 -3.78 -8.37 2.09
CA ASP A 56 -3.92 -6.96 1.75
C ASP A 56 -2.62 -6.13 1.89
N SER A 57 -2.27 -5.70 3.10
CA SER A 57 -1.06 -4.90 3.35
C SER A 57 0.26 -5.64 3.02
N PRO A 58 0.36 -6.99 3.14
CA PRO A 58 1.52 -7.73 2.62
C PRO A 58 1.67 -7.59 1.10
N THR A 59 0.58 -7.64 0.32
CA THR A 59 0.64 -7.46 -1.14
C THR A 59 1.01 -6.02 -1.52
N ALA A 60 0.53 -5.03 -0.76
CA ALA A 60 0.93 -3.63 -0.95
C ALA A 60 2.44 -3.41 -0.72
N SER A 61 2.96 -3.94 0.39
CA SER A 61 4.40 -3.87 0.71
C SER A 61 5.25 -4.69 -0.26
N LEU A 62 4.74 -5.80 -0.81
CA LEU A 62 5.39 -6.53 -1.91
C LEU A 62 5.57 -5.65 -3.14
N PHE A 63 4.49 -5.00 -3.62
CA PHE A 63 4.59 -4.10 -4.78
C PHE A 63 5.54 -2.94 -4.53
N PHE A 64 5.52 -2.36 -3.33
CA PHE A 64 6.46 -1.30 -2.97
C PHE A 64 7.91 -1.80 -2.92
N THR A 65 8.16 -2.99 -2.37
CA THR A 65 9.47 -3.66 -2.37
C THR A 65 9.99 -3.85 -3.80
N LEU A 66 9.15 -4.33 -4.71
CA LEU A 66 9.49 -4.47 -6.13
C LEU A 66 9.73 -3.12 -6.81
N ALA A 67 8.98 -2.07 -6.43
CA ALA A 67 9.21 -0.72 -6.92
C ALA A 67 10.58 -0.17 -6.48
N LEU A 68 11.01 -0.44 -5.23
CA LEU A 68 12.35 -0.11 -4.74
C LEU A 68 13.44 -0.87 -5.50
N LEU A 69 13.18 -2.12 -5.91
CA LEU A 69 14.13 -2.88 -6.73
C LEU A 69 14.43 -2.18 -8.06
N TYR A 70 13.42 -1.55 -8.70
CA TYR A 70 13.62 -0.73 -9.90
C TYR A 70 14.41 0.57 -9.66
N LEU A 71 14.49 1.06 -8.42
CA LEU A 71 15.35 2.18 -8.04
C LEU A 71 16.78 1.72 -7.73
N LEU A 72 16.94 0.55 -7.09
CA LEU A 72 18.25 -0.05 -6.81
C LEU A 72 18.96 -0.52 -8.08
N PHE A 73 18.19 -1.07 -9.03
CA PHE A 73 18.64 -1.63 -10.29
C PHE A 73 17.84 -1.06 -11.47
N PRO A 74 18.05 0.23 -11.81
CA PRO A 74 17.32 0.86 -12.90
C PRO A 74 17.71 0.21 -14.24
N PRO A 75 16.74 -0.30 -15.03
CA PRO A 75 17.05 -0.93 -16.32
C PRO A 75 17.56 0.11 -17.32
N ALA A 76 18.63 -0.20 -18.04
CA ALA A 76 19.28 0.71 -18.99
C ALA A 76 18.39 1.07 -20.19
N SER A 77 17.73 0.07 -20.81
CA SER A 77 16.82 0.28 -21.94
C SER A 77 15.63 -0.70 -21.90
N PRO A 78 14.62 -0.44 -21.05
CA PRO A 78 13.48 -1.36 -20.91
C PRO A 78 12.54 -1.29 -22.11
N GLY A 79 12.20 -2.45 -22.66
CA GLY A 79 11.15 -2.60 -23.68
C GLY A 79 9.78 -2.10 -23.20
N ARG A 80 8.82 -1.99 -24.13
CA ARG A 80 7.46 -1.46 -23.81
C ARG A 80 6.76 -2.27 -22.71
N GLY A 81 6.80 -3.60 -22.79
CA GLY A 81 6.20 -4.48 -21.78
C GLY A 81 6.80 -4.30 -20.39
N ALA A 82 8.12 -4.27 -20.27
CA ALA A 82 8.81 -4.03 -19.00
C ALA A 82 8.49 -2.66 -18.38
N ARG A 83 8.33 -1.61 -19.21
CA ARG A 83 7.89 -0.29 -18.74
C ARG A 83 6.45 -0.29 -18.22
N LEU A 84 5.55 -1.02 -18.88
CA LEU A 84 4.16 -1.16 -18.43
C LEU A 84 4.08 -1.94 -17.11
N LEU A 85 4.80 -3.06 -17.01
CA LEU A 85 4.88 -3.85 -15.78
C LEU A 85 5.41 -3.02 -14.61
N ARG A 86 6.54 -2.33 -14.80
CA ARG A 86 7.10 -1.40 -13.80
C ARG A 86 6.08 -0.34 -13.40
N SER A 87 5.40 0.27 -14.36
CA SER A 87 4.41 1.31 -14.08
C SER A 87 3.23 0.77 -13.26
N GLY A 88 2.79 -0.46 -13.53
CA GLY A 88 1.76 -1.14 -12.74
C GLY A 88 2.22 -1.43 -11.31
N ILE A 89 3.43 -2.00 -11.15
CA ILE A 89 4.04 -2.29 -9.84
C ILE A 89 4.20 -1.03 -9.01
N GLU A 90 4.76 0.04 -9.58
CA GLU A 90 4.94 1.31 -8.87
C GLU A 90 3.59 1.95 -8.50
N ALA A 91 2.60 1.91 -9.40
CA ALA A 91 1.28 2.47 -9.13
C ALA A 91 0.55 1.68 -8.03
N LEU A 92 0.55 0.35 -8.11
CA LEU A 92 0.00 -0.51 -7.07
C LEU A 92 0.73 -0.28 -5.74
N GLY A 93 2.06 -0.29 -5.75
CA GLY A 93 2.87 -0.06 -4.57
C GLY A 93 2.57 1.27 -3.88
N VAL A 94 2.33 2.35 -4.62
CA VAL A 94 1.94 3.64 -4.03
C VAL A 94 0.50 3.63 -3.52
N VAL A 95 -0.46 3.34 -4.40
CA VAL A 95 -1.89 3.54 -4.08
C VAL A 95 -2.34 2.59 -2.97
N THR A 96 -1.91 1.32 -3.01
CA THR A 96 -2.25 0.33 -1.98
C THR A 96 -1.54 0.62 -0.66
N SER A 97 -0.27 1.07 -0.67
CA SER A 97 0.45 1.41 0.57
C SER A 97 -0.16 2.61 1.29
N ILE A 98 -0.70 3.59 0.57
CA ILE A 98 -1.45 4.70 1.20
C ILE A 98 -2.71 4.16 1.85
N LYS A 99 -3.51 3.33 1.15
CA LYS A 99 -4.75 2.74 1.68
C LYS A 99 -4.44 1.94 2.95
N TYR A 100 -3.69 0.85 2.82
CA TYR A 100 -3.50 -0.07 3.95
C TYR A 100 -2.62 0.50 5.06
N GLY A 101 -1.70 1.41 4.72
CA GLY A 101 -0.91 2.13 5.70
C GLY A 101 -1.76 2.98 6.65
N ILE A 102 -2.80 3.63 6.13
CA ILE A 102 -3.75 4.40 6.94
C ILE A 102 -4.80 3.48 7.58
N TRP A 103 -5.30 2.49 6.82
CA TRP A 103 -6.38 1.60 7.26
C TRP A 103 -6.04 0.86 8.54
N ALA A 104 -4.86 0.25 8.62
CA ALA A 104 -4.46 -0.54 9.80
C ALA A 104 -4.40 0.34 11.06
N VAL A 105 -3.86 1.56 10.94
CA VAL A 105 -3.82 2.53 12.03
C VAL A 105 -5.23 2.92 12.46
N ALA A 106 -6.12 3.18 11.50
CA ALA A 106 -7.49 3.55 11.77
C ALA A 106 -8.28 2.43 12.47
N MET A 107 -8.14 1.17 12.04
CA MET A 107 -8.81 0.04 12.68
C MET A 107 -8.34 -0.17 14.10
N ILE A 108 -7.01 -0.18 14.33
CA ILE A 108 -6.43 -0.35 15.67
C ILE A 108 -6.93 0.75 16.62
N LEU A 109 -6.92 2.01 16.19
CA LEU A 109 -7.40 3.13 17.01
C LEU A 109 -8.92 3.10 17.21
N ALA A 110 -9.69 2.67 16.21
CA ALA A 110 -11.13 2.50 16.34
C ALA A 110 -11.48 1.40 17.36
N GLY A 111 -10.81 0.25 17.32
CA GLY A 111 -10.95 -0.80 18.33
C GLY A 111 -10.58 -0.30 19.73
N ALA A 112 -9.45 0.40 19.87
CA ALA A 112 -9.03 0.98 21.13
C ALA A 112 -10.04 2.00 21.69
N SER A 113 -10.68 2.80 20.82
CA SER A 113 -11.73 3.74 21.22
C SER A 113 -12.98 3.06 21.78
N GLN A 114 -13.16 1.76 21.50
CA GLN A 114 -14.25 0.93 22.02
C GLN A 114 -13.81 0.01 23.17
N GLY A 115 -12.62 0.23 23.72
CA GLY A 115 -12.13 -0.48 24.90
C GLY A 115 -11.20 -1.67 24.61
N GLU A 116 -10.80 -1.91 23.35
CA GLU A 116 -9.78 -2.93 23.06
C GLU A 116 -8.40 -2.48 23.58
N PRO A 117 -7.70 -3.31 24.38
CA PRO A 117 -6.39 -2.94 24.91
C PRO A 117 -5.34 -2.77 23.80
N LEU A 118 -4.51 -1.73 23.91
CA LEU A 118 -3.35 -1.56 23.03
C LEU A 118 -2.16 -2.37 23.53
N GLU A 119 -1.80 -3.41 22.79
CA GLU A 119 -0.62 -4.23 23.03
C GLU A 119 0.62 -3.73 22.28
N PRO A 120 1.85 -4.12 22.67
CA PRO A 120 3.08 -3.75 21.95
C PRO A 120 3.03 -4.04 20.44
N GLN A 121 2.36 -5.13 20.05
CA GLN A 121 2.15 -5.50 18.66
C GLN A 121 1.34 -4.45 17.88
N HIS A 122 0.33 -3.83 18.50
CA HIS A 122 -0.47 -2.77 17.90
C HIS A 122 0.38 -1.53 17.58
N TYR A 123 1.30 -1.14 18.46
CA TYR A 123 2.20 -0.02 18.20
C TYR A 123 3.17 -0.32 17.05
N MET A 124 3.71 -1.54 16.99
CA MET A 124 4.56 -1.99 15.90
C MET A 124 3.79 -1.98 14.56
N LEU A 125 2.55 -2.49 14.55
CA LEU A 125 1.69 -2.46 13.37
C LEU A 125 1.37 -1.03 12.94
N MET A 126 0.96 -0.16 13.86
CA MET A 126 0.67 1.24 13.56
C MET A 126 1.91 1.96 12.98
N ALA A 127 3.08 1.80 13.60
CA ALA A 127 4.30 2.46 13.14
C ALA A 127 4.75 1.94 11.76
N SER A 128 4.73 0.63 11.54
CA SER A 128 5.12 0.03 10.26
C SER A 128 4.15 0.40 9.12
N HIS A 129 2.84 0.39 9.36
CA HIS A 129 1.82 0.76 8.38
C HIS A 129 1.83 2.26 8.07
N LEU A 130 2.00 3.12 9.09
CA LEU A 130 2.20 4.55 8.84
C LEU A 130 3.48 4.79 8.01
N GLY A 131 4.54 4.01 8.28
CA GLY A 131 5.74 3.96 7.46
C GLY A 131 5.44 3.66 5.99
N MET A 132 4.55 2.71 5.69
CA MET A 132 4.11 2.40 4.33
C MET A 132 3.43 3.58 3.63
N ALA A 133 2.51 4.27 4.30
CA ALA A 133 1.84 5.44 3.73
C ALA A 133 2.83 6.58 3.48
N VAL A 134 3.73 6.83 4.44
CA VAL A 134 4.74 7.89 4.33
C VAL A 134 5.72 7.61 3.19
N GLN A 135 6.31 6.41 3.12
CA GLN A 135 7.27 6.08 2.06
C GLN A 135 6.62 6.14 0.68
N ALA A 136 5.34 5.77 0.53
CA ALA A 136 4.62 5.85 -0.73
C ALA A 136 4.57 7.30 -1.27
N LEU A 137 4.32 8.26 -0.38
CA LEU A 137 4.31 9.68 -0.72
C LEU A 137 5.73 10.23 -0.97
N LEU A 138 6.70 9.82 -0.16
CA LEU A 138 8.10 10.27 -0.28
C LEU A 138 8.74 9.80 -1.59
N TYR A 139 8.41 8.59 -2.05
CA TYR A 139 9.00 7.98 -3.24
C TYR A 139 8.22 8.20 -4.54
N LEU A 140 6.98 8.70 -4.45
CA LEU A 140 6.18 9.10 -5.61
C LEU A 140 6.97 9.93 -6.66
N PRO A 141 7.85 10.89 -6.30
CA PRO A 141 8.64 11.67 -7.27
C PRO A 141 9.65 10.86 -8.09
N PHE A 142 10.03 9.65 -7.66
CA PHE A 142 11.05 8.83 -8.32
C PHE A 142 10.47 7.71 -9.20
N PHE A 143 9.17 7.43 -9.03
CA PHE A 143 8.46 6.44 -9.83
C PHE A 143 8.01 7.01 -11.18
N ARG A 144 7.86 6.11 -12.16
CA ARG A 144 7.68 6.45 -13.59
C ARG A 144 6.27 6.16 -14.13
N PHE A 145 5.31 5.88 -13.26
CA PHE A 145 3.93 5.64 -13.65
C PHE A 145 3.13 6.94 -13.89
N ARG A 146 2.00 6.83 -14.59
CA ARG A 146 1.10 7.96 -14.92
C ARG A 146 -0.32 7.65 -14.44
N LYS A 147 -1.22 8.63 -14.61
CA LYS A 147 -2.64 8.55 -14.22
C LYS A 147 -3.34 7.25 -14.65
N ALA A 148 -3.03 6.72 -15.84
CA ALA A 148 -3.60 5.45 -16.31
C ALA A 148 -3.23 4.25 -15.42
N ALA A 149 -1.98 4.15 -14.98
CA ALA A 149 -1.55 3.10 -14.05
C ALA A 149 -2.12 3.31 -12.64
N ALA A 150 -2.28 4.57 -12.20
CA ALA A 150 -2.98 4.87 -10.95
C ALA A 150 -4.46 4.47 -11.02
N ALA A 151 -5.13 4.66 -12.16
CA ALA A 151 -6.50 4.21 -12.39
C ALA A 151 -6.60 2.67 -12.40
N PHE A 152 -5.61 1.98 -12.95
CA PHE A 152 -5.51 0.52 -12.83
C PHE A 152 -5.40 0.08 -11.36
N ALA A 153 -4.58 0.75 -10.55
CA ALA A 153 -4.47 0.46 -9.12
C ALA A 153 -5.76 0.77 -8.35
N LEU A 154 -6.52 1.80 -8.75
CA LEU A 154 -7.87 2.07 -8.22
C LEU A 154 -8.82 0.89 -8.52
N LEU A 155 -8.86 0.41 -9.76
CA LEU A 155 -9.71 -0.72 -10.15
C LEU A 155 -9.33 -2.00 -9.38
N TRP A 156 -8.03 -2.23 -9.20
CA TRP A 156 -7.53 -3.31 -8.35
C TRP A 156 -8.08 -3.21 -6.92
N LEU A 157 -7.97 -2.03 -6.29
CA LEU A 157 -8.48 -1.83 -4.93
C LEU A 157 -10.00 -1.95 -4.83
N LEU A 158 -10.75 -1.41 -5.77
CA LEU A 158 -12.22 -1.55 -5.77
C LEU A 158 -12.64 -3.02 -5.94
N PHE A 159 -11.90 -3.78 -6.74
CA PHE A 159 -12.15 -5.21 -6.89
C PHE A 159 -11.76 -5.99 -5.64
N ASN A 160 -10.67 -5.62 -4.98
CA ASN A 160 -10.29 -6.15 -3.67
C ASN A 160 -11.35 -5.82 -2.60
N ASP A 161 -11.77 -4.57 -2.46
CA ASP A 161 -12.85 -4.14 -1.54
C ASP A 161 -14.15 -4.93 -1.78
N TYR A 162 -14.49 -5.14 -3.06
CA TYR A 162 -15.63 -5.98 -3.41
C TYR A 162 -15.44 -7.41 -2.88
N ASN A 163 -14.28 -8.02 -3.09
CA ASN A 163 -14.04 -9.38 -2.62
C ASN A 163 -14.09 -9.48 -1.10
N ASP A 164 -13.41 -8.58 -0.41
CA ASP A 164 -13.35 -8.46 1.05
C ASP A 164 -14.74 -8.52 1.67
N TYR A 165 -15.64 -7.65 1.23
CA TYR A 165 -16.93 -7.48 1.90
C TYR A 165 -18.09 -8.23 1.24
N ALA A 166 -17.97 -8.69 -0.01
CA ALA A 166 -18.97 -9.55 -0.63
C ALA A 166 -18.78 -11.02 -0.24
N PHE A 167 -17.54 -11.45 0.00
CA PHE A 167 -17.21 -12.84 0.35
C PHE A 167 -16.66 -13.00 1.77
N GLY A 168 -16.52 -11.93 2.54
CA GLY A 168 -16.12 -12.00 3.95
C GLY A 168 -14.63 -12.31 4.16
N ILE A 169 -13.78 -12.03 3.18
CA ILE A 169 -12.32 -12.26 3.24
C ILE A 169 -11.53 -11.01 3.65
N PHE A 170 -12.20 -10.01 4.21
CA PHE A 170 -11.56 -8.78 4.71
C PHE A 170 -10.51 -9.08 5.82
N PRO A 171 -9.52 -8.20 6.04
CA PRO A 171 -8.53 -8.37 7.10
C PRO A 171 -9.14 -8.48 8.49
N TYR A 172 -8.44 -9.17 9.40
CA TYR A 172 -8.84 -9.25 10.80
C TYR A 172 -9.15 -7.88 11.39
N LEU A 173 -10.29 -7.81 12.09
CA LEU A 173 -10.73 -6.62 12.78
C LEU A 173 -10.51 -6.78 14.30
N PRO A 174 -10.22 -5.69 15.00
CA PRO A 174 -10.46 -5.58 16.44
C PRO A 174 -11.86 -6.10 16.80
N SER A 175 -11.99 -6.85 17.88
CA SER A 175 -13.21 -7.61 18.19
C SER A 175 -14.50 -6.76 18.21
N PRO A 176 -14.52 -5.53 18.78
CA PRO A 176 -15.72 -4.68 18.77
C PRO A 176 -16.14 -4.23 17.37
N LEU A 177 -15.23 -4.22 16.39
CA LEU A 177 -15.54 -3.73 15.03
C LEU A 177 -16.29 -4.74 14.17
N TYR A 178 -16.40 -6.01 14.59
CA TYR A 178 -17.24 -6.99 13.90
C TYR A 178 -18.74 -6.62 13.94
N ASP A 179 -19.18 -5.88 14.96
CA ASP A 179 -20.55 -5.35 15.03
C ASP A 179 -20.77 -4.14 14.10
N HIS A 180 -19.68 -3.61 13.51
CA HIS A 180 -19.64 -2.39 12.69
C HIS A 180 -19.05 -2.63 11.29
N VAL A 181 -19.12 -3.87 10.78
CA VAL A 181 -18.62 -4.22 9.45
C VAL A 181 -19.18 -3.31 8.33
N PRO A 182 -20.46 -2.88 8.32
CA PRO A 182 -20.97 -1.95 7.31
C PRO A 182 -20.25 -0.59 7.28
N GLU A 183 -19.91 -0.05 8.45
CA GLU A 183 -19.16 1.19 8.62
C GLU A 183 -17.71 1.01 8.20
N VAL A 184 -17.08 -0.09 8.63
CA VAL A 184 -15.72 -0.47 8.23
C VAL A 184 -15.63 -0.58 6.71
N ARG A 185 -16.58 -1.24 6.05
CA ARG A 185 -16.66 -1.32 4.58
C ARG A 185 -16.73 0.06 3.93
N THR A 186 -17.62 0.91 4.43
CA THR A 186 -17.79 2.28 3.93
C THR A 186 -16.48 3.06 4.03
N PHE A 187 -15.81 2.95 5.17
CA PHE A 187 -14.51 3.56 5.40
C PHE A 187 -13.45 3.00 4.43
N THR A 188 -13.36 1.69 4.26
CA THR A 188 -12.39 1.03 3.38
C THR A 188 -12.53 1.48 1.92
N VAL A 189 -13.76 1.51 1.38
CA VAL A 189 -14.03 1.98 0.01
C VAL A 189 -13.74 3.49 -0.12
N GLY A 190 -14.10 4.27 0.88
CA GLY A 190 -13.75 5.70 0.93
C GLY A 190 -12.24 5.92 0.89
N LEU A 191 -11.49 5.09 1.61
CA LEU A 191 -10.03 5.14 1.66
C LEU A 191 -9.38 4.71 0.35
N THR A 192 -9.98 3.78 -0.39
CA THR A 192 -9.59 3.44 -1.77
C THR A 192 -9.65 4.67 -2.68
N VAL A 193 -10.78 5.40 -2.66
CA VAL A 193 -10.94 6.63 -3.45
C VAL A 193 -9.96 7.71 -2.98
N PHE A 194 -9.83 7.90 -1.66
CA PHE A 194 -8.89 8.86 -1.08
C PHE A 194 -7.44 8.61 -1.53
N SER A 195 -6.98 7.35 -1.47
CA SER A 195 -5.60 6.97 -1.82
C SER A 195 -5.30 7.26 -3.29
N PHE A 196 -6.28 7.01 -4.18
CA PHE A 196 -6.18 7.37 -5.58
C PHE A 196 -6.12 8.88 -5.79
N LEU A 197 -7.00 9.66 -5.14
CA LEU A 197 -7.04 11.12 -5.27
C LEU A 197 -5.75 11.78 -4.76
N VAL A 198 -5.21 11.33 -3.62
CA VAL A 198 -3.92 11.78 -3.10
C VAL A 198 -2.80 11.49 -4.08
N THR A 199 -2.79 10.31 -4.69
CA THR A 199 -1.81 9.94 -5.71
C THR A 199 -1.92 10.84 -6.95
N LEU A 200 -3.15 11.12 -7.43
CA LEU A 200 -3.37 12.04 -8.55
C LEU A 200 -2.91 13.46 -8.24
N LEU A 201 -3.17 13.95 -7.03
CA LEU A 201 -2.71 15.25 -6.56
C LEU A 201 -1.18 15.31 -6.57
N GLY A 202 -0.51 14.31 -5.99
CA GLY A 202 0.95 14.21 -6.00
C GLY A 202 1.53 14.22 -7.41
N LEU A 203 0.97 13.42 -8.32
CA LEU A 203 1.39 13.42 -9.74
C LEU A 203 1.16 14.78 -10.43
N ALA A 204 0.08 15.49 -10.10
CA ALA A 204 -0.20 16.80 -10.67
C ALA A 204 0.78 17.88 -10.17
N LEU A 205 1.10 17.86 -8.87
CA LEU A 205 2.08 18.77 -8.26
C LEU A 205 3.48 18.58 -8.85
N LEU A 206 3.88 17.33 -9.10
CA LEU A 206 5.18 17.01 -9.71
C LEU A 206 5.33 17.53 -11.14
N ARG A 207 4.26 17.49 -11.95
CA ARG A 207 4.25 18.05 -13.32
C ARG A 207 4.37 19.57 -13.32
N ARG A 208 3.67 20.26 -12.42
CA ARG A 208 3.78 21.73 -12.33
C ARG A 208 5.20 22.18 -11.97
N GLY A 209 5.88 21.42 -11.11
CA GLY A 209 7.26 21.70 -10.69
C GLY A 209 8.35 21.37 -11.72
N SER A 210 8.04 20.62 -12.79
CA SER A 210 8.93 20.50 -13.96
C SER A 210 8.73 21.67 -14.92
N ASP A 211 7.47 22.00 -15.24
CA ASP A 211 7.16 23.02 -16.25
C ASP A 211 7.58 24.45 -15.82
N GLY A 212 7.66 24.71 -14.51
CA GLY A 212 8.13 25.98 -13.96
C GLY A 212 9.65 26.11 -13.78
N ARG A 213 10.44 25.06 -14.05
CA ARG A 213 11.91 25.08 -14.00
C ARG A 213 12.57 25.32 -15.37
N ASP A 214 11.79 25.20 -16.44
CA ASP A 214 12.20 25.41 -17.83
C ASP A 214 11.82 26.83 -18.34
N ARG A 215 11.49 27.76 -17.43
CA ARG A 215 11.26 29.19 -17.69
C ARG A 215 12.17 30.02 -16.81
#